data_AF-A0A2M8C7V8-F1
#
_entry.id   AF-A0A2M8C7V8-F1
#
_cell.length_a   1.000
_cell.length_b   1.000
_cell.length_c   1.000
_cell.angle_alpha   90.00
_cell.angle_beta   90.00
_cell.angle_gamma   90.00
#
_symmetry.space_group_name_H-M   'P 1'
#
loop_
_entity.id
_entity.type
_entity.pdbx_description
1 polymer ?
#
loop_
_entity_poly.entity_id
_entity_poly.type
_entity_poly.pdbx_seq_one_letter_code
_entity_poly.pdbx_strand_id
1 'polypeptide(L)'
;MNKNLMNSILLIVGIFLFTIGRADEGEQLFKTTCAACHTIGKGRLVGPDLSGINQKRSKEWLVPFIKSSTTVIKSGDTDAVAIFKEYNSIMMPDVAYSEAQIVSILN
;
A
#
# COMPACT_ATOMS: atom_id res chain seq x y z
N MET A 1 -29.87 23.52 -30.61
CA MET A 1 -29.37 22.50 -29.66
C MET A 1 -30.41 22.30 -28.56
N ASN A 2 -30.92 21.07 -28.38
CA ASN A 2 -32.03 20.77 -27.45
C ASN A 2 -31.52 20.82 -25.99
N LYS A 3 -32.23 21.51 -25.08
CA LYS A 3 -31.90 21.59 -23.65
C LYS A 3 -31.76 20.21 -22.99
N ASN A 4 -32.54 19.23 -23.44
CA ASN A 4 -32.47 17.84 -22.95
C ASN A 4 -31.22 17.11 -23.46
N LEU A 5 -30.74 17.47 -24.66
CA LEU A 5 -29.49 16.94 -25.21
C LEU A 5 -28.29 17.52 -24.45
N MET A 6 -28.33 18.81 -24.09
CA MET A 6 -27.29 19.45 -23.29
C MET A 6 -27.24 18.94 -21.84
N ASN A 7 -28.39 18.70 -21.21
CA ASN A 7 -28.46 18.10 -19.87
C ASN A 7 -27.99 16.64 -19.85
N SER A 8 -28.26 15.88 -20.92
CA SER A 8 -27.78 14.50 -21.05
C SER A 8 -26.26 14.45 -21.27
N ILE A 9 -25.69 15.40 -22.02
CA ILE A 9 -24.24 15.52 -22.21
C ILE A 9 -23.55 15.90 -20.89
N LEU A 10 -24.12 16.81 -20.10
CA LEU A 10 -23.58 17.20 -18.79
C LEU A 10 -23.51 16.01 -17.81
N LEU A 11 -24.53 15.15 -17.81
CA LEU A 11 -24.60 13.94 -17.00
C LEU A 11 -23.55 12.90 -17.42
N ILE A 12 -23.35 12.71 -18.72
CA ILE A 12 -22.40 11.73 -19.26
C ILE A 12 -20.94 12.18 -19.03
N VAL A 13 -20.64 13.48 -19.20
CA VAL A 13 -19.30 14.03 -18.96
C VAL A 13 -18.93 14.02 -17.46
N GLY A 14 -19.90 14.21 -16.56
CA GLY A 14 -19.67 14.16 -15.11
C GLY A 14 -19.28 12.77 -14.58
N ILE A 15 -19.76 11.70 -15.23
CA ILE A 15 -19.45 10.32 -14.83
C ILE A 15 -18.03 9.89 -15.28
N PHE A 16 -17.55 10.41 -16.42
CA PHE A 16 -16.23 10.06 -16.96
C PHE A 16 -15.04 10.67 -16.21
N LEU A 17 -15.22 11.79 -15.50
CA LEU A 17 -14.13 12.45 -14.77
C LEU A 17 -13.78 11.78 -13.42
N PHE A 18 -14.64 10.90 -12.91
CA PHE A 18 -14.45 10.30 -11.57
C PHE A 18 -13.53 9.07 -11.54
N THR A 19 -13.21 8.48 -12.70
CA THR A 19 -12.53 7.17 -12.76
C THR A 19 -11.01 7.25 -12.93
N ILE A 20 -10.44 8.42 -13.18
CA ILE A 20 -9.01 8.58 -13.55
C ILE A 20 -8.08 8.63 -12.31
N GLY A 21 -8.61 8.86 -11.10
CA GLY A 21 -7.78 9.18 -9.91
C GLY A 21 -7.34 8.03 -9.00
N ARG A 22 -7.57 6.75 -9.34
CA ARG A 22 -7.35 5.63 -8.39
C ARG A 22 -6.03 4.87 -8.54
N ALA A 23 -5.43 4.85 -9.73
CA ALA A 23 -4.19 4.09 -9.95
C ALA A 23 -2.96 4.74 -9.29
N ASP A 24 -2.99 6.05 -9.07
CA ASP A 24 -1.82 6.80 -8.57
C ASP A 24 -1.70 6.82 -7.04
N GLU A 25 -2.77 6.56 -6.28
CA GLU A 25 -2.76 6.76 -4.83
C GLU A 25 -1.77 5.80 -4.11
N GLY A 26 -1.82 4.51 -4.43
CA GLY A 26 -0.94 3.51 -3.81
C GLY A 26 0.54 3.78 -4.08
N GLU A 27 0.87 4.14 -5.32
CA GLU A 27 2.23 4.50 -5.72
C GLU A 27 2.72 5.75 -4.98
N GLN A 28 1.87 6.78 -4.86
CA GLN A 28 2.21 8.00 -4.14
C GLN A 28 2.44 7.74 -2.64
N LEU A 29 1.59 6.95 -2.00
CA LEU A 29 1.74 6.56 -0.60
C LEU A 29 3.04 5.78 -0.39
N PHE A 30 3.34 4.80 -1.27
CA PHE A 30 4.58 4.05 -1.23
C PHE A 30 5.81 4.95 -1.35
N LYS A 31 5.83 5.85 -2.34
CA LYS A 31 6.95 6.79 -2.54
C LYS A 31 7.16 7.71 -1.35
N THR A 32 6.07 8.14 -0.70
CA THR A 32 6.13 9.11 0.41
C THR A 32 6.63 8.49 1.70
N THR A 33 6.30 7.22 1.98
CA THR A 33 6.56 6.62 3.30
C THR A 33 7.39 5.34 3.27
N CYS A 34 7.25 4.52 2.24
CA CYS A 34 7.89 3.19 2.19
C CYS A 34 9.25 3.22 1.48
N ALA A 35 9.38 4.04 0.43
CA ALA A 35 10.56 4.10 -0.43
C ALA A 35 11.84 4.59 0.26
N ALA A 36 11.72 5.18 1.46
CA ALA A 36 12.86 5.55 2.28
C ALA A 36 13.64 4.32 2.80
N CYS A 37 12.96 3.18 2.98
CA CYS A 37 13.54 1.98 3.58
C CYS A 37 13.48 0.74 2.68
N HIS A 38 12.53 0.70 1.74
CA HIS A 38 12.28 -0.44 0.87
C HIS A 38 12.52 -0.12 -0.60
N THR A 39 12.94 -1.12 -1.36
CA THR A 39 13.01 -1.06 -2.81
C THR A 39 12.12 -2.10 -3.46
N ILE A 40 11.91 -1.95 -4.77
CA ILE A 40 11.25 -2.92 -5.64
C ILE A 40 12.25 -3.37 -6.71
N GLY A 41 12.75 -4.60 -6.59
CA GLY A 41 13.66 -5.23 -7.56
C GLY A 41 15.10 -4.70 -7.53
N LYS A 42 15.49 -3.94 -6.49
CA LYS A 42 16.83 -3.35 -6.37
C LYS A 42 17.65 -3.90 -5.20
N GLY A 43 17.07 -4.82 -4.43
CA GLY A 43 17.75 -5.52 -3.34
C GLY A 43 17.51 -4.91 -1.97
N ARG A 44 18.34 -5.26 -0.98
CA ARG A 44 18.17 -4.75 0.39
C ARG A 44 18.59 -3.28 0.47
N LEU A 45 17.81 -2.47 1.20
CA LEU A 45 18.16 -1.08 1.56
C LEU A 45 18.27 -0.96 3.09
N VAL A 46 17.18 -0.61 3.77
CA VAL A 46 17.06 -0.69 5.24
C VAL A 46 16.20 -1.90 5.59
N GLY A 47 15.05 -2.02 4.91
CA GLY A 47 14.20 -3.19 4.93
C GLY A 47 14.45 -4.15 3.75
N PRO A 48 13.66 -5.24 3.66
CA PRO A 48 13.67 -6.16 2.52
C PRO A 48 13.31 -5.47 1.21
N ASP A 49 13.80 -6.02 0.09
CA ASP A 49 13.21 -5.76 -1.21
C ASP A 49 11.79 -6.35 -1.27
N LEU A 50 10.83 -5.56 -1.75
CA LEU A 50 9.42 -5.95 -1.79
C LEU A 50 8.99 -6.48 -3.15
N SER A 51 9.92 -6.75 -4.08
CA SER A 51 9.59 -7.42 -5.33
C SER A 51 8.93 -8.78 -5.05
N GLY A 52 7.73 -8.92 -5.63
CA GLY A 52 6.88 -10.08 -5.52
C GLY A 52 6.28 -10.34 -4.13
N ILE A 53 6.19 -9.34 -3.27
CA ILE A 53 5.68 -9.52 -1.90
C ILE A 53 4.27 -10.13 -1.86
N ASN A 54 3.41 -9.77 -2.81
CA ASN A 54 2.04 -10.28 -2.92
C ASN A 54 1.95 -11.75 -3.32
N GLN A 55 3.02 -12.34 -3.88
CA GLN A 55 3.09 -13.78 -4.13
C GLN A 55 3.66 -14.54 -2.93
N LYS A 56 4.43 -13.87 -2.07
CA LYS A 56 5.09 -14.47 -0.90
C LYS A 56 4.20 -14.48 0.35
N ARG A 57 3.31 -13.50 0.48
CA ARG A 57 2.47 -13.29 1.67
C ARG A 57 1.07 -12.88 1.27
N SER A 58 0.08 -13.36 2.01
CA SER A 58 -1.31 -13.02 1.79
C SER A 58 -1.63 -11.60 2.28
N LYS A 59 -2.70 -10.99 1.75
CA LYS A 59 -3.12 -9.64 2.17
C LYS A 59 -3.52 -9.62 3.66
N GLU A 60 -4.09 -10.72 4.16
CA GLU A 60 -4.47 -10.90 5.56
C GLU A 60 -3.28 -10.85 6.51
N TRP A 61 -2.08 -11.20 6.03
CA TRP A 61 -0.84 -11.04 6.79
C TRP A 61 -0.19 -9.66 6.58
N LEU A 62 -0.15 -9.20 5.32
CA LEU A 62 0.52 -7.95 4.95
C LEU A 62 -0.15 -6.71 5.55
N VAL A 63 -1.48 -6.64 5.53
CA VAL A 63 -2.23 -5.47 6.03
C VAL A 63 -1.94 -5.19 7.51
N PRO A 64 -2.11 -6.13 8.46
CA PRO A 64 -1.80 -5.86 9.86
C PRO A 64 -0.31 -5.61 10.09
N PHE A 65 0.58 -6.29 9.35
CA PHE A 65 2.03 -6.08 9.47
C PHE A 65 2.45 -4.67 9.02
N ILE A 66 1.94 -4.20 7.88
CA ILE A 66 2.21 -2.84 7.39
C ILE A 66 1.62 -1.80 8.36
N LYS A 67 0.44 -2.08 8.91
CA LYS A 67 -0.23 -1.18 9.86
C LYS A 67 0.59 -0.98 11.14
N SER A 68 1.07 -2.08 11.72
CA SER A 68 1.93 -2.06 12.91
C SER A 68 2.74 -3.36 13.02
N SER A 69 3.96 -3.34 12.50
CA SER A 69 4.87 -4.49 12.58
C SER A 69 5.13 -4.87 14.04
N THR A 70 5.24 -3.87 14.93
CA THR A 70 5.41 -4.03 16.36
C THR A 70 4.32 -4.89 17.00
N THR A 71 3.06 -4.66 16.61
CA THR A 71 1.92 -5.39 17.16
C THR A 71 1.96 -6.85 16.74
N VAL A 72 2.30 -7.12 15.47
CA VAL A 72 2.43 -8.49 14.94
C VAL A 72 3.64 -9.22 15.57
N ILE A 73 4.76 -8.52 15.80
CA ILE A 73 5.91 -9.09 16.51
C ILE A 73 5.52 -9.45 17.95
N LYS A 74 4.83 -8.56 18.66
CA LYS A 74 4.41 -8.76 20.06
C LYS A 74 3.34 -9.84 20.23
N SER A 75 2.53 -10.12 19.21
CA SER A 75 1.59 -11.25 19.25
C SER A 75 2.28 -12.61 19.19
N GLY A 76 3.58 -12.64 18.88
CA GLY A 76 4.37 -13.86 18.78
C GLY A 76 4.35 -14.51 17.40
N ASP A 77 3.94 -13.80 16.34
CA ASP A 77 4.05 -14.29 14.97
C ASP A 77 5.52 -14.62 14.66
N THR A 78 5.80 -15.90 14.39
CA THR A 78 7.16 -16.41 14.26
C THR A 78 7.91 -15.80 13.08
N ASP A 79 7.19 -15.47 12.01
CA ASP A 79 7.77 -14.91 10.80
C ASP A 79 8.08 -13.43 10.99
N ALA A 80 7.18 -12.68 11.60
CA ALA A 80 7.41 -11.28 11.97
C ALA A 80 8.61 -11.15 12.92
N VAL A 81 8.73 -12.04 13.92
CA VAL A 81 9.88 -12.09 14.83
C VAL A 81 11.18 -12.43 14.09
N ALA A 82 11.14 -13.39 13.15
CA ALA A 82 12.31 -13.76 12.36
C ALA A 82 12.78 -12.61 11.46
N ILE A 83 11.86 -11.96 10.75
CA ILE A 83 12.12 -10.78 9.93
C ILE A 83 12.72 -9.67 10.79
N PHE A 84 12.10 -9.36 11.94
CA PHE A 84 12.61 -8.32 12.83
C PHE A 84 14.06 -8.56 13.26
N LYS A 85 14.42 -9.81 13.57
CA LYS A 85 15.81 -10.18 13.91
C LYS A 85 16.74 -10.08 12.72
N GLU A 86 16.31 -10.53 11.54
CA GLU A 86 17.11 -10.48 10.30
C GLU A 86 17.45 -9.03 9.91
N TYR A 87 16.54 -8.09 10.14
CA TYR A 87 16.70 -6.67 9.82
C TYR A 87 17.21 -5.84 11.01
N ASN A 88 18.14 -6.43 11.79
CA ASN A 88 18.87 -5.79 12.89
C ASN A 88 17.99 -5.23 14.01
N SER A 89 16.78 -5.79 14.20
CA SER A 89 15.83 -5.30 15.20
C SER A 89 15.46 -3.82 15.02
N ILE A 90 15.53 -3.32 13.78
CA ILE A 90 15.01 -2.00 13.42
C ILE A 90 13.49 -2.11 13.31
N MET A 91 12.79 -1.26 14.07
CA MET A 91 11.34 -1.20 14.04
C MET A 91 10.86 -0.55 12.73
N MET A 92 9.98 -1.22 11.99
CA MET A 92 9.24 -0.57 10.91
C MET A 92 8.18 0.36 11.54
N PRO A 93 8.20 1.67 11.22
CA PRO A 93 7.26 2.62 11.81
C PRO A 93 5.80 2.26 11.50
N ASP A 94 4.94 2.44 12.49
CA ASP A 94 3.50 2.31 12.31
C ASP A 94 2.99 3.43 11.37
N VAL A 95 2.08 3.08 10.47
CA VAL A 95 1.52 4.03 9.49
C VAL A 95 0.06 4.38 9.78
N ALA A 96 -0.27 5.65 9.64
CA ALA A 96 -1.62 6.18 9.85
C ALA A 96 -2.54 6.00 8.63
N TYR A 97 -2.35 4.95 7.83
CA TYR A 97 -3.15 4.66 6.63
C TYR A 97 -4.38 3.82 6.96
N SER A 98 -5.48 4.08 6.26
CA SER A 98 -6.64 3.19 6.28
C SER A 98 -6.31 1.83 5.64
N GLU A 99 -7.12 0.81 5.92
CA GLU A 99 -6.95 -0.49 5.25
C GLU A 99 -7.02 -0.37 3.73
N ALA A 100 -7.94 0.44 3.19
CA ALA A 100 -8.07 0.68 1.76
C ALA A 100 -6.79 1.30 1.15
N GLN A 101 -6.12 2.19 1.89
CA GLN A 101 -4.85 2.79 1.49
C GLN A 101 -3.70 1.79 1.55
N ILE A 102 -3.66 0.92 2.57
CA ILE A 102 -2.65 -0.15 2.62
C ILE A 102 -2.87 -1.13 1.47
N VAL A 103 -4.13 -1.48 1.18
CA VAL A 103 -4.48 -2.34 0.06
C VAL A 103 -4.12 -1.68 -1.27
N SER A 104 -4.27 -0.35 -1.43
CA SER A 104 -3.87 0.34 -2.67
C SER A 104 -2.36 0.31 -2.88
N ILE A 105 -1.54 0.35 -1.82
CA ILE A 105 -0.08 0.16 -1.89
C ILE A 105 0.29 -1.25 -2.37
N LEU A 106 -0.55 -2.24 -2.08
CA LEU A 106 -0.33 -3.65 -2.42
C LEU A 106 -0.84 -4.05 -3.82
N ASN A 107 -1.40 -3.14 -4.63
CA ASN A 107 -1.94 -3.49 -5.95
C ASN A 107 -1.09 -2.98 -7.11
#